data_AF-A0A9P6YL72-F1
#
_entry.id   AF-A0A9P6YL72-F1
#
_cell.length_a   1.000
_cell.length_b   1.000
_cell.length_c   1.000
_cell.angle_alpha   90.00
_cell.angle_beta   90.00
_cell.angle_gamma   90.00
#
_symmetry.space_group_name_H-M   'P 1'
#
loop_
_entity.id
_entity.type
_entity.pdbx_description
1 polymer ?
#
loop_
_entity_poly.entity_id
_entity_poly.type
_entity_poly.pdbx_seq_one_letter_code
_entity_poly.pdbx_strand_id
1 'polypeptide(L)'
;MWDKCFVSYSSEANGDITTRDFRDNIKTLEKIKDVHGDTQRMIDFISLSKQKVCIVIIDYAGLSTDPVNIQQFIRDNDAIEEIVVDYFPYSCDAVEF
;
A
#
# COMPACT_ATOMS: atom_id res chain seq x y z
N MET A 1 -8.61 12.82 4.40
CA MET A 1 -9.30 12.30 3.20
C MET A 1 -8.20 11.86 2.24
N TRP A 2 -8.28 10.66 1.67
CA TRP A 2 -7.29 10.11 0.74
C TRP A 2 -7.82 10.22 -0.71
N ASP A 3 -6.92 10.34 -1.69
CA ASP A 3 -7.29 10.49 -3.11
C ASP A 3 -7.42 9.16 -3.85
N LYS A 4 -6.59 8.18 -3.48
CA LYS A 4 -6.55 6.82 -4.02
C LYS A 4 -6.36 5.79 -2.91
N CYS A 5 -6.96 4.62 -3.08
CA CYS A 5 -6.84 3.48 -2.17
C CYS A 5 -6.41 2.26 -2.99
N PHE A 6 -5.33 1.62 -2.56
CA PHE A 6 -4.78 0.43 -3.18
C PHE A 6 -4.68 -0.69 -2.14
N VAL A 7 -4.91 -1.94 -2.55
CA VAL A 7 -5.02 -3.07 -1.61
C VAL A 7 -4.25 -4.28 -2.13
N SER A 8 -3.36 -4.83 -1.30
CA SER A 8 -2.83 -6.18 -1.46
C SER A 8 -3.55 -7.10 -0.48
N TYR A 9 -4.27 -8.11 -0.99
CA TYR A 9 -5.09 -8.97 -0.13
C TYR A 9 -4.33 -10.18 0.45
N SER A 10 -3.16 -10.49 -0.10
CA SER A 10 -2.32 -11.62 0.34
C SER A 10 -0.87 -11.39 -0.08
N SER A 11 -0.08 -10.79 0.81
CA SER A 11 1.36 -10.59 0.59
C SER A 11 2.19 -11.02 1.79
N GLU A 12 3.43 -11.39 1.52
CA GLU A 12 4.41 -11.66 2.57
C GLU A 12 4.89 -10.32 3.15
N ALA A 13 4.77 -10.17 4.46
CA ALA A 13 5.08 -8.91 5.15
C ALA A 13 6.53 -8.47 4.91
N ASN A 14 7.49 -9.39 4.89
CA ASN A 14 8.91 -9.13 4.61
C ASN A 14 9.28 -9.20 3.12
N GLY A 15 8.32 -9.51 2.25
CA GLY A 15 8.54 -9.60 0.82
C GLY A 15 8.89 -8.24 0.20
N ASP A 16 9.50 -8.30 -0.98
CA ASP A 16 9.80 -7.12 -1.78
C ASP A 16 8.50 -6.50 -2.32
N ILE A 17 8.23 -5.27 -1.90
CA ILE A 17 7.04 -4.51 -2.28
C ILE A 17 6.91 -4.37 -3.80
N THR A 18 8.03 -4.24 -4.50
CA THR A 18 8.04 -4.05 -5.96
C THR A 18 7.51 -5.27 -6.69
N THR A 19 7.50 -6.44 -6.03
CA THR A 19 7.05 -7.70 -6.60
C THR A 19 5.68 -8.19 -6.13
N ARG A 20 5.03 -7.45 -5.23
CA ARG A 20 3.70 -7.81 -4.71
C ARG A 20 2.66 -7.82 -5.81
N ASP A 21 1.70 -8.73 -5.72
CA ASP A 21 0.55 -8.80 -6.62
C ASP A 21 0.90 -9.01 -8.13
N PHE A 22 2.14 -9.38 -8.49
CA PHE A 22 2.50 -9.68 -9.90
C PHE A 22 1.74 -10.86 -10.50
N ARG A 23 1.32 -11.82 -9.66
CA ARG A 23 0.69 -13.08 -10.09
C ARG A 23 -0.81 -13.08 -9.86
N ASP A 24 -1.40 -11.91 -9.63
CA ASP A 24 -2.60 -11.87 -8.82
C ASP A 24 -3.91 -12.15 -9.57
N ASN A 25 -4.83 -12.80 -8.85
CA ASN A 25 -6.16 -13.17 -9.31
C ASN A 25 -7.12 -11.98 -9.15
N ILE A 26 -7.26 -11.18 -10.21
CA ILE A 26 -8.16 -10.02 -10.37
C ILE A 26 -9.55 -10.19 -9.69
N LYS A 27 -10.07 -11.42 -9.65
CA LYS A 27 -11.37 -11.79 -9.07
C LYS A 27 -11.58 -11.43 -7.60
N THR A 28 -10.51 -11.31 -6.80
CA THR A 28 -10.64 -10.94 -5.38
C THR A 28 -10.77 -9.43 -5.23
N LEU A 29 -9.97 -8.66 -5.99
CA LEU A 29 -9.98 -7.20 -5.96
C LEU A 29 -11.32 -6.63 -6.46
N GLU A 30 -11.95 -7.28 -7.45
CA GLU A 30 -13.29 -6.93 -7.96
C GLU A 30 -14.40 -6.92 -6.89
N LYS A 31 -14.19 -7.62 -5.77
CA LYS A 31 -15.18 -7.67 -4.68
C LYS A 31 -15.04 -6.52 -3.68
N ILE A 32 -13.94 -5.77 -3.72
CA ILE A 32 -13.66 -4.68 -2.79
C ILE A 32 -14.15 -3.37 -3.42
N LYS A 33 -15.04 -2.66 -2.73
CA LYS A 33 -15.57 -1.38 -3.19
C LYS A 33 -14.57 -0.26 -2.98
N ASP A 34 -14.62 0.75 -3.85
CA ASP A 34 -13.85 1.99 -3.74
C ASP A 34 -12.32 1.82 -3.73
N VAL A 35 -11.82 0.71 -4.30
CA VAL A 35 -10.40 0.43 -4.51
C VAL A 35 -9.98 0.79 -5.93
N HIS A 36 -8.78 1.35 -6.06
CA HIS A 36 -8.20 1.84 -7.30
C HIS A 36 -7.18 0.90 -7.93
N GLY A 37 -6.83 -0.18 -7.24
CA GLY A 37 -5.92 -1.20 -7.73
C GLY A 37 -5.23 -1.97 -6.62
N ASP A 38 -4.30 -2.82 -7.04
CA ASP A 38 -3.38 -3.55 -6.18
C ASP A 38 -2.07 -2.76 -5.96
N THR A 39 -1.05 -3.41 -5.37
CA THR A 39 0.25 -2.78 -5.14
C THR A 39 0.93 -2.38 -6.45
N GLN A 40 0.80 -3.15 -7.53
CA GLN A 40 1.42 -2.80 -8.83
C GLN A 40 0.79 -1.54 -9.41
N ARG A 41 -0.53 -1.40 -9.32
CA ARG A 41 -1.22 -0.17 -9.72
C ARG A 41 -0.83 1.04 -8.86
N MET A 42 -0.52 0.83 -7.58
CA MET A 42 0.02 1.88 -6.72
C MET A 42 1.41 2.33 -7.19
N ILE A 43 2.30 1.38 -7.48
CA ILE A 43 3.67 1.65 -7.98
C ILE A 43 3.60 2.39 -9.33
N ASP A 44 2.75 1.93 -10.25
CA ASP A 44 2.49 2.62 -11.52
C ASP A 44 1.99 4.05 -11.29
N PHE A 45 1.06 4.24 -10.36
CA PHE A 45 0.52 5.55 -10.03
C PHE A 45 1.59 6.50 -9.49
N ILE A 46 2.43 6.02 -8.56
CA ILE A 46 3.52 6.81 -7.97
C ILE A 46 4.55 7.19 -9.03
N SER A 47 5.02 6.21 -9.82
CA SER A 47 6.05 6.41 -10.84
C SER A 47 5.63 7.34 -11.97
N LEU A 48 4.33 7.35 -12.32
CA LEU A 48 3.77 8.24 -13.34
C LEU A 48 3.32 9.59 -12.77
N SER A 49 3.32 9.76 -11.44
CA SER A 49 2.87 10.99 -10.81
C SER A 49 3.85 12.14 -11.08
N LYS A 50 3.30 13.28 -11.52
CA LYS A 50 4.03 14.55 -11.58
C LYS A 50 3.89 15.38 -10.30
N GLN A 51 3.04 14.92 -9.39
CA GLN A 51 2.76 15.57 -8.12
C GLN A 51 3.41 14.77 -6.99
N LYS A 52 3.71 15.46 -5.90
CA LYS A 52 4.19 14.82 -4.69
C LYS A 52 3.10 13.93 -4.10
N VAL A 53 3.48 12.75 -3.66
CA VAL A 53 2.61 11.70 -3.13
C VAL A 53 2.91 11.50 -1.66
N CYS A 54 1.86 11.54 -0.84
CA CYS A 54 1.88 11.07 0.54
C CYS A 54 1.29 9.67 0.58
N ILE A 55 2.05 8.70 1.09
CA ILE A 55 1.58 7.32 1.26
C ILE A 55 1.11 7.16 2.70
N VAL A 56 -0.13 6.72 2.88
CA VAL A 56 -0.67 6.36 4.19
C VAL A 56 -0.79 4.84 4.25
N ILE A 57 -0.13 4.22 5.23
CA ILE A 57 -0.18 2.77 5.45
C ILE A 57 -0.73 2.44 6.82
N ILE A 58 -1.49 1.34 6.88
CA ILE A 58 -1.92 0.74 8.14
C ILE A 58 -0.82 -0.23 8.53
N ASP A 59 -0.02 0.14 9.53
CA ASP A 59 1.20 -0.55 9.97
C ASP A 59 2.34 -0.67 8.93
N TYR A 60 3.50 -1.17 9.37
CA TYR A 60 4.69 -1.33 8.53
C TYR A 60 4.58 -2.46 7.50
N ALA A 61 3.81 -3.52 7.79
CA ALA A 61 3.61 -4.64 6.87
C ALA A 61 2.82 -4.21 5.63
N GLY A 62 2.06 -3.11 5.72
CA GLY A 62 1.44 -2.43 4.59
C GLY A 62 2.40 -2.10 3.43
N LEU A 63 3.70 -1.86 3.70
CA LEU A 63 4.73 -1.72 2.66
C LEU A 63 5.67 -2.93 2.62
N SER A 64 6.46 -3.10 3.66
CA SER A 64 7.35 -4.23 3.88
C SER A 64 7.88 -4.14 5.31
N THR A 65 8.12 -5.25 5.98
CA THR A 65 8.83 -5.28 7.27
C THR A 65 10.34 -5.31 7.10
N ASP A 66 10.85 -5.43 5.87
CA ASP A 66 12.28 -5.33 5.57
C ASP A 66 12.66 -3.86 5.29
N PRO A 67 13.49 -3.23 6.15
CA PRO A 67 13.88 -1.84 5.98
C PRO A 67 14.71 -1.60 4.70
N VAL A 68 15.42 -2.60 4.18
CA VAL A 68 16.18 -2.47 2.92
C VAL A 68 15.22 -2.31 1.75
N ASN A 69 14.16 -3.11 1.70
CA ASN A 69 13.12 -3.02 0.67
C ASN A 69 12.39 -1.67 0.72
N ILE A 70 12.05 -1.19 1.92
CA ILE A 70 11.41 0.13 2.07
C ILE A 70 12.32 1.25 1.59
N GLN A 71 13.59 1.23 1.98
CA GLN A 71 14.55 2.27 1.56
C GLN A 71 14.77 2.27 0.05
N GLN A 72 14.85 1.10 -0.56
CA GLN A 72 15.00 0.97 -2.00
C GLN A 72 13.75 1.50 -2.73
N PHE A 73 12.57 1.10 -2.28
CA PHE A 73 11.29 1.58 -2.81
C PHE A 73 11.17 3.11 -2.77
N ILE A 74 11.57 3.75 -1.67
CA ILE A 74 11.56 5.23 -1.56
C ILE A 74 12.55 5.86 -2.54
N ARG A 75 13.77 5.29 -2.66
CA ARG A 75 14.79 5.82 -3.58
C ARG A 75 14.39 5.70 -5.05
N ASP A 76 13.65 4.67 -5.41
CA ASP A 76 13.22 4.43 -6.79
C ASP A 76 12.01 5.31 -7.20
N ASN A 77 11.40 6.02 -6.24
CA ASN A 77 10.17 6.78 -6.46
C ASN A 77 10.28 8.22 -5.91
N ASP A 78 10.86 9.11 -6.73
CA ASP A 78 11.07 10.54 -6.40
C ASP A 78 9.78 11.31 -6.09
N ALA A 79 8.61 10.81 -6.51
CA ALA A 79 7.33 11.44 -6.23
C ALA A 79 6.91 11.30 -4.76
N ILE A 80 7.46 10.35 -4.00
CA ILE A 80 7.11 10.12 -2.60
C ILE A 80 7.72 11.25 -1.75
N GLU A 81 6.85 12.07 -1.14
CA GLU A 81 7.26 13.14 -0.22
C GLU A 81 7.20 12.70 1.24
N GLU A 82 6.20 11.89 1.58
CA GLU A 82 5.95 11.50 2.96
C GLU A 82 5.34 10.09 3.02
N ILE A 83 5.67 9.36 4.09
CA ILE A 83 5.02 8.10 4.45
C ILE A 83 4.48 8.27 5.87
N VAL A 84 3.16 8.15 6.00
CA VAL A 84 2.45 8.18 7.27
C VAL A 84 2.05 6.77 7.64
N VAL A 85 2.49 6.33 8.82
CA VAL A 85 2.01 5.07 9.41
C VAL A 85 0.83 5.40 10.30
N ASP A 86 -0.38 5.07 9.83
CA ASP A 86 -1.60 5.21 10.59
C ASP A 86 -1.81 3.94 11.43
N TYR A 87 -1.40 4.03 12.69
CA TYR A 87 -1.82 3.07 13.70
C TYR A 87 -3.25 3.40 14.08
N PHE A 88 -4.21 2.92 13.28
CA PHE A 88 -5.65 2.99 13.57
C PHE A 88 -5.88 2.96 15.09
N PRO A 89 -6.69 3.85 15.67
CA PRO A 89 -6.91 3.83 17.11
C PRO A 89 -7.44 2.46 17.49
N TYR A 90 -6.64 1.70 18.25
CA TYR A 90 -7.05 0.47 18.89
C TYR A 90 -8.11 0.80 19.96
N SER A 91 -9.32 1.19 19.58
CA SER A 91 -10.47 0.90 20.41
C SER A 91 -10.78 -0.56 20.18
N CYS A 92 -10.33 -1.43 21.08
CA CYS A 92 -10.79 -2.81 21.19
C CYS A 92 -12.26 -2.90 21.64
N ASP A 93 -13.11 -2.01 21.15
CA ASP A 93 -14.54 -2.13 21.31
C ASP A 93 -14.99 -2.98 20.13
N ALA A 94 -15.19 -4.27 20.42
CA ALA A 94 -15.84 -5.18 19.49
C ALA A 94 -17.16 -4.55 19.04
N VAL A 95 -17.23 -4.12 17.78
CA VAL A 95 -18.51 -3.75 17.18
C VAL A 95 -19.22 -5.07 16.90
N GLU A 96 -20.04 -5.50 17.85
CA GLU A 96 -21.00 -6.58 17.65
C GLU A 96 -21.97 -6.13 16.55
N PHE A 97 -22.02 -6.90 15.45
CA PHE A 97 -23.02 -6.79 14.39
C PHE A 97 -24.23 -7.66 14.71
#